data_AF-A0A812YZ70-F1
#
_entry.id   AF-A0A812YZ70-F1
#
_cell.length_a   1.000
_cell.length_b   1.000
_cell.length_c   1.000
_cell.angle_alpha   90.00
_cell.angle_beta   90.00
_cell.angle_gamma   90.00
#
_symmetry.space_group_name_H-M   'P 1'
#
loop_
_entity.id
_entity.type
_entity.pdbx_description
1 polymer ?
#
loop_
_entity_poly.entity_id
_entity_poly.type
_entity_poly.pdbx_seq_one_letter_code
_entity_poly.pdbx_strand_id
1 'polypeptide(L)'
;MATVQVGTEKVRLLLLPHLAMKQALATAAAKSEGITDAFEKLVAGRREQVERGVPLCAMGILAQKSDVRVRAIALLAERVDLETGEEWAPIADAEPSGPFFGVLAAGRVMVEIGPDRHIVLQLTAGAIFPEGLLATYGAVCRAETNCEAYRVRWHDFYMAVGLSIPAANDWFWKFRVQEKGTVERLTRRLQSVQGLLDVSLPHAKDVEIKAWKDQRGRRMSQAKRSESHVLFEALPRAPLPLLDPAAKKSLSELKSRMPDWEAQTGLLAYSGGRLLLPKLDEK
;
A
#
# COMPACT_ATOMS: atom_id res chain seq x y z
N MET A 1 -28.76 29.22 -5.52
CA MET A 1 -28.04 28.26 -4.64
C MET A 1 -29.06 27.47 -3.87
N ALA A 2 -29.04 26.14 -4.00
CA ALA A 2 -29.89 25.26 -3.20
C ALA A 2 -29.03 24.67 -2.08
N THR A 3 -29.56 24.58 -0.87
CA THR A 3 -28.87 23.90 0.24
C THR A 3 -29.54 22.56 0.42
N VAL A 4 -28.78 21.48 0.28
CA VAL A 4 -29.30 20.11 0.44
C VAL A 4 -28.55 19.47 1.59
N GLN A 5 -29.27 18.82 2.50
CA GLN A 5 -28.66 17.94 3.48
C GLN A 5 -28.40 16.59 2.82
N VAL A 6 -27.13 16.20 2.77
CA VAL A 6 -26.70 14.87 2.31
C VAL A 6 -26.06 14.20 3.52
N GLY A 7 -26.76 13.24 4.12
CA GLY A 7 -26.34 12.65 5.39
C GLY A 7 -26.38 13.67 6.54
N THR A 8 -25.26 13.84 7.26
CA THR A 8 -25.12 14.73 8.42
C THR A 8 -24.68 16.15 8.06
N GLU A 9 -24.27 16.41 6.82
CA GLU A 9 -23.67 17.69 6.42
C GLU A 9 -24.60 18.53 5.51
N LYS A 10 -24.54 19.85 5.67
CA LYS A 10 -25.24 20.81 4.82
C LYS A 10 -24.36 21.16 3.63
N VAL A 11 -24.72 20.68 2.44
CA VAL A 11 -24.00 20.97 1.20
C VAL A 11 -24.68 22.10 0.45
N ARG A 12 -23.89 23.05 -0.06
CA ARG A 12 -24.37 24.11 -0.96
C ARG A 12 -24.23 23.64 -2.40
N LEU A 13 -25.36 23.47 -3.08
CA LEU A 13 -25.43 23.11 -4.47
C LEU A 13 -25.59 24.37 -5.34
N LEU A 14 -24.73 24.46 -6.35
CA LEU A 14 -24.89 25.36 -7.49
C LEU A 14 -25.59 24.59 -8.60
N LEU A 15 -26.89 24.80 -8.74
CA LEU A 15 -27.66 24.26 -9.85
C LEU A 15 -27.50 25.19 -11.05
N LEU A 16 -27.01 24.65 -12.16
CA LEU A 16 -26.87 25.37 -13.41
C LEU A 16 -27.93 24.88 -14.40
N PRO A 17 -28.96 25.68 -14.73
CA PRO A 17 -29.96 25.28 -15.71
C PRO A 17 -29.31 25.09 -17.09
N HIS A 18 -29.67 24.02 -17.77
CA HIS A 18 -29.14 23.72 -19.11
C HIS A 18 -29.35 24.87 -20.11
N LEU A 19 -30.47 25.59 -20.01
CA LEU A 19 -30.76 26.74 -20.87
C LEU A 19 -29.82 27.92 -20.59
N ALA A 20 -29.54 28.20 -19.31
CA ALA A 20 -28.59 29.23 -18.89
C ALA A 20 -27.16 28.87 -19.33
N MET A 21 -26.77 27.59 -19.24
CA MET A 21 -25.50 27.09 -19.74
C MET A 21 -25.36 27.28 -21.25
N LYS A 22 -26.38 26.90 -22.02
CA LYS A 22 -26.41 27.11 -23.48
C LYS A 22 -26.30 28.58 -23.86
N GLN A 23 -27.01 29.45 -23.16
CA GLN A 23 -26.92 30.90 -23.38
C GLN A 23 -25.53 31.44 -23.06
N ALA A 24 -24.92 31.01 -21.96
CA ALA A 24 -23.55 31.38 -21.60
C ALA A 24 -22.54 30.95 -22.66
N LEU A 25 -22.64 29.70 -23.14
CA LEU A 25 -21.79 29.19 -24.22
C LEU A 25 -22.04 29.88 -25.57
N ALA A 26 -23.23 30.44 -25.79
CA ALA A 26 -23.55 31.18 -27.02
C ALA A 26 -22.97 32.60 -27.06
N THR A 27 -22.49 33.13 -25.91
CA THR A 27 -21.90 34.46 -25.85
C THR A 27 -20.61 34.58 -26.67
N ALA A 28 -20.33 35.78 -27.18
CA ALA A 28 -19.14 36.03 -27.98
C ALA A 28 -17.84 35.77 -27.21
N ALA A 29 -17.82 36.03 -25.90
CA ALA A 29 -16.67 35.78 -25.02
C ALA A 29 -16.33 34.29 -24.92
N ALA A 30 -17.34 33.42 -24.73
CA ALA A 30 -17.14 31.98 -24.67
C ALA A 30 -16.61 31.38 -25.98
N LYS A 31 -16.97 31.99 -27.12
CA LYS A 31 -16.46 31.61 -28.44
C LYS A 31 -15.04 32.09 -28.67
N SER A 32 -14.70 33.33 -28.28
CA SER A 32 -13.34 33.85 -28.44
C SER A 32 -12.32 33.13 -27.55
N GLU A 33 -12.74 32.62 -26.40
CA GLU A 33 -11.90 31.88 -25.46
C GLU A 33 -11.82 30.36 -25.79
N GLY A 34 -12.48 29.90 -26.86
CA GLY A 34 -12.47 28.49 -27.26
C GLY A 34 -13.20 27.54 -26.28
N ILE A 35 -13.99 28.08 -25.35
CA ILE A 35 -14.72 27.30 -24.33
C ILE A 35 -15.80 26.44 -24.99
N THR A 36 -16.45 26.96 -26.04
CA THR A 36 -17.41 26.19 -26.84
C THR A 36 -16.79 24.95 -27.44
N ASP A 37 -15.60 25.09 -28.02
CA ASP A 37 -14.91 24.00 -28.71
C ASP A 37 -14.40 22.97 -27.70
N ALA A 38 -13.91 23.42 -26.55
CA ALA A 38 -13.54 22.53 -25.44
C ALA A 38 -14.75 21.75 -24.92
N PHE A 39 -15.90 22.40 -24.75
CA PHE A 39 -17.13 21.75 -24.32
C PHE A 39 -17.65 20.73 -25.35
N GLU A 40 -17.63 21.08 -26.64
CA GLU A 40 -18.00 20.15 -27.71
C GLU A 40 -17.06 18.95 -27.76
N LYS A 41 -15.76 19.14 -27.57
CA LYS A 41 -14.78 18.04 -27.44
C LYS A 41 -15.09 17.15 -26.25
N LEU A 42 -15.46 17.69 -25.10
CA LEU A 42 -15.85 16.90 -23.92
C LEU A 42 -17.13 16.07 -24.19
N VAL A 43 -18.12 16.67 -24.84
CA VAL A 43 -19.36 15.95 -25.22
C VAL A 43 -19.07 14.86 -26.23
N ALA A 44 -18.25 15.14 -27.25
CA ALA A 44 -17.83 14.16 -28.25
C ALA A 44 -17.05 13.01 -27.61
N GLY A 45 -16.07 13.32 -26.75
CA GLY A 45 -15.29 12.31 -26.03
C GLY A 45 -16.15 11.44 -25.11
N ARG A 46 -17.14 12.03 -24.41
CA ARG A 46 -18.09 11.27 -23.59
C ARG A 46 -18.97 10.34 -24.43
N ARG A 47 -19.41 10.79 -25.62
CA ARG A 47 -20.17 9.95 -26.55
C ARG A 47 -19.33 8.78 -27.07
N GLU A 48 -18.09 9.06 -27.45
CA GLU A 48 -17.14 8.03 -27.90
C GLU A 48 -16.88 6.99 -26.80
N GLN A 49 -16.68 7.43 -25.56
CA GLN A 49 -16.53 6.57 -24.38
C GLN A 49 -17.73 5.61 -24.22
N VAL A 50 -18.95 6.13 -24.34
CA VAL A 50 -20.18 5.32 -24.26
C VAL A 50 -20.31 4.37 -25.46
N GLU A 51 -19.94 4.81 -26.65
CA GLU A 51 -19.99 4.00 -27.88
C GLU A 51 -18.97 2.84 -27.85
N ARG A 52 -17.77 3.10 -27.33
CA ARG A 52 -16.72 2.09 -27.10
C ARG A 52 -17.04 1.17 -25.91
N GLY A 53 -17.94 1.58 -25.01
CA GLY A 53 -18.30 0.81 -23.81
C GLY A 53 -17.17 0.72 -22.79
N VAL A 54 -16.29 1.71 -22.75
CA VAL A 54 -15.16 1.79 -21.81
C VAL A 54 -15.62 2.44 -20.50
N PRO A 55 -15.18 1.94 -19.32
CA PRO A 55 -14.00 1.09 -19.14
C PRO A 55 -14.17 -0.42 -19.31
N LEU A 56 -15.38 -0.97 -19.17
CA LEU A 56 -15.55 -2.43 -19.04
C LEU A 56 -15.12 -3.22 -20.28
N CYS A 57 -15.35 -2.70 -21.48
CA CYS A 57 -14.94 -3.38 -22.71
C CYS A 57 -13.41 -3.49 -22.85
N ALA A 58 -12.63 -2.63 -22.18
CA ALA A 58 -11.18 -2.69 -22.20
C ALA A 58 -10.60 -3.80 -21.29
N MET A 59 -11.38 -4.33 -20.35
CA MET A 59 -10.91 -5.32 -19.36
C MET A 59 -10.81 -6.76 -19.90
N GLY A 60 -11.30 -7.04 -21.11
CA GLY A 60 -11.32 -8.40 -21.66
C GLY A 60 -12.33 -9.34 -20.97
N ILE A 61 -13.27 -8.80 -20.19
CA ILE A 61 -14.29 -9.56 -19.43
C ILE A 61 -15.51 -9.96 -20.27
N LEU A 62 -15.44 -9.84 -21.60
CA LEU A 62 -16.55 -10.05 -22.55
C LEU A 62 -17.78 -9.15 -22.31
N ALA A 63 -17.58 -7.96 -21.75
CA ALA A 63 -18.61 -6.93 -21.70
C ALA A 63 -18.96 -6.50 -23.15
N GLN A 64 -20.25 -6.32 -23.44
CA GLN A 64 -20.72 -5.90 -24.76
C GLN A 64 -21.12 -4.43 -24.74
N LYS A 65 -20.69 -3.66 -25.74
CA LYS A 65 -21.07 -2.25 -25.90
C LYS A 65 -22.58 -2.02 -26.12
N SER A 66 -23.32 -3.04 -26.57
CA SER A 66 -24.78 -3.03 -26.71
C SER A 66 -25.51 -3.10 -25.37
N ASP A 67 -24.84 -3.58 -24.32
CA ASP A 67 -25.41 -3.73 -22.99
C ASP A 67 -25.65 -2.34 -22.37
N VAL A 68 -26.90 -2.07 -21.99
CA VAL A 68 -27.32 -0.80 -21.36
C VAL A 68 -26.52 -0.52 -20.09
N ARG A 69 -26.12 -1.56 -19.35
CA ARG A 69 -25.36 -1.44 -18.10
C ARG A 69 -23.93 -0.99 -18.35
N VAL A 70 -23.30 -1.58 -19.38
CA VAL A 70 -21.96 -1.18 -19.83
C VAL A 70 -21.98 0.28 -20.28
N ARG A 71 -23.01 0.68 -21.02
CA ARG A 71 -23.19 2.08 -21.45
C ARG A 71 -23.46 3.03 -20.29
N ALA A 72 -24.22 2.62 -19.29
CA ALA A 72 -24.48 3.40 -18.08
C ALA A 72 -23.19 3.61 -17.27
N ILE A 73 -22.40 2.55 -17.07
CA ILE A 73 -21.11 2.63 -16.39
C ILE A 73 -20.14 3.50 -17.20
N ALA A 74 -20.10 3.35 -18.52
CA ALA A 74 -19.29 4.19 -19.40
C ALA A 74 -19.71 5.67 -19.32
N LEU A 75 -21.00 5.97 -19.18
CA LEU A 75 -21.47 7.35 -19.04
C LEU A 75 -21.00 7.98 -17.72
N LEU A 76 -21.02 7.22 -16.63
CA LEU A 76 -20.72 7.69 -15.27
C LEU A 76 -19.22 7.67 -14.95
N ALA A 77 -18.42 6.85 -15.63
CA ALA A 77 -16.99 6.74 -15.41
C ALA A 77 -16.25 8.04 -15.76
N GLU A 78 -15.41 8.53 -14.87
CA GLU A 78 -14.54 9.68 -15.13
C GLU A 78 -13.34 9.22 -15.95
N ARG A 79 -13.08 9.89 -17.09
CA ARG A 79 -11.90 9.64 -17.93
C ARG A 79 -10.74 10.46 -17.38
N VAL A 80 -9.59 9.82 -17.22
CA VAL A 80 -8.34 10.45 -16.82
C VAL A 80 -7.28 9.97 -17.81
N ASP A 81 -6.85 10.89 -18.67
CA ASP A 81 -5.72 10.66 -19.57
C ASP A 81 -4.45 11.06 -18.82
N LEU A 82 -3.49 10.15 -18.75
CA LEU A 82 -2.20 10.39 -18.10
C LEU A 82 -1.10 10.48 -19.15
N GLU A 83 -0.31 11.54 -19.11
CA GLU A 83 0.93 11.62 -19.88
C GLU A 83 2.04 10.77 -19.25
N THR A 84 3.08 10.47 -20.03
CA THR A 84 4.23 9.70 -19.53
C THR A 84 4.89 10.44 -18.35
N GLY A 85 4.99 9.76 -17.21
CA GLY A 85 5.52 10.30 -15.96
C GLY A 85 4.47 10.96 -15.06
N GLU A 86 3.25 11.17 -15.54
CA GLU A 86 2.15 11.73 -14.73
C GLU A 86 1.67 10.73 -13.68
N GLU A 87 1.21 11.26 -12.55
CA GLU A 87 0.80 10.47 -11.39
C GLU A 87 -0.71 10.52 -11.20
N TRP A 88 -1.32 9.35 -11.16
CA TRP A 88 -2.69 9.17 -10.70
C TRP A 88 -2.70 9.09 -9.18
N ALA A 89 -3.29 10.11 -8.55
CA ALA A 89 -3.52 10.16 -7.11
C ALA A 89 -4.76 9.33 -6.72
N PRO A 90 -4.61 8.25 -5.95
CA PRO A 90 -5.75 7.43 -5.53
C PRO A 90 -6.62 8.14 -4.50
N ILE A 91 -7.94 7.94 -4.58
CA ILE A 91 -8.90 8.46 -3.61
C ILE A 91 -9.12 7.41 -2.49
N ALA A 92 -9.09 7.85 -1.23
CA ALA A 92 -9.35 7.00 -0.08
C ALA A 92 -10.84 6.64 0.05
N ASP A 93 -11.14 5.45 0.58
CA ASP A 93 -12.53 5.00 0.75
C ASP A 93 -13.33 5.82 1.77
N ALA A 94 -12.65 6.61 2.62
CA ALA A 94 -13.25 7.50 3.60
C ALA A 94 -13.76 8.83 2.99
N GLU A 95 -13.50 9.08 1.70
CA GLU A 95 -13.97 10.27 0.99
C GLU A 95 -15.52 10.33 1.00
N PRO A 96 -16.15 11.52 1.15
CA PRO A 96 -17.62 11.63 1.14
C PRO A 96 -18.31 11.10 -0.11
N SER A 97 -17.57 10.98 -1.22
CA SER A 97 -18.05 10.43 -2.49
C SER A 97 -18.07 8.89 -2.54
N GLY A 98 -17.54 8.23 -1.50
CA GLY A 98 -17.48 6.79 -1.35
C GLY A 98 -16.28 6.16 -2.07
N PRO A 99 -16.22 4.82 -2.10
CA PRO A 99 -15.07 4.10 -2.62
C PRO A 99 -15.05 4.06 -4.15
N PHE A 100 -13.84 4.08 -4.71
CA PHE A 100 -13.58 4.06 -6.15
C PHE A 100 -12.71 2.89 -6.58
N PHE A 101 -12.84 2.51 -7.84
CA PHE A 101 -11.88 1.68 -8.52
C PHE A 101 -11.46 2.31 -9.85
N GLY A 102 -10.18 2.13 -10.18
CA GLY A 102 -9.61 2.52 -11.46
C GLY A 102 -9.58 1.35 -12.43
N VAL A 103 -9.74 1.63 -13.71
CA VAL A 103 -9.51 0.70 -14.81
C VAL A 103 -8.57 1.34 -15.81
N LEU A 104 -7.47 0.66 -16.10
CA LEU A 104 -6.52 1.08 -17.14
C LEU A 104 -7.01 0.54 -18.49
N ALA A 105 -7.48 1.40 -19.39
CA ALA A 105 -7.98 0.99 -20.69
C ALA A 105 -6.86 0.84 -21.73
N ALA A 106 -5.85 1.71 -21.68
CA ALA A 106 -4.68 1.66 -22.55
C ALA A 106 -3.41 2.11 -21.81
N GLY A 107 -2.25 1.61 -22.25
CA GLY A 107 -0.94 1.98 -21.71
C GLY A 107 -0.45 1.10 -20.57
N ARG A 108 0.55 1.60 -19.83
CA ARG A 108 1.21 0.95 -18.70
C ARG A 108 1.44 1.92 -17.57
N VAL A 109 1.14 1.46 -16.35
CA VAL A 109 1.26 2.25 -15.11
C VAL A 109 2.06 1.44 -14.09
N MET A 110 2.98 2.09 -13.38
CA MET A 110 3.69 1.52 -12.25
C MET A 110 3.05 1.97 -10.94
N VAL A 111 2.79 1.03 -10.04
CA VAL A 111 2.36 1.31 -8.67
C VAL A 111 3.61 1.49 -7.82
N GLU A 112 3.74 2.63 -7.16
CA GLU A 112 4.93 3.02 -6.39
C GLU A 112 4.53 3.43 -4.96
N ILE A 113 5.38 3.15 -3.96
CA ILE A 113 5.20 3.62 -2.57
C ILE A 113 6.41 4.44 -2.12
N GLY A 114 6.12 5.51 -1.36
CA GLY A 114 7.11 6.23 -0.56
C GLY A 114 7.97 7.21 -1.35
N PRO A 115 8.85 7.95 -0.66
CA PRO A 115 9.68 9.00 -1.27
C PRO A 115 10.68 8.42 -2.29
N ASP A 116 11.19 7.22 -2.04
CA ASP A 116 12.16 6.52 -2.89
C ASP A 116 11.48 5.76 -4.05
N ARG A 117 10.16 5.91 -4.23
CA ARG A 117 9.37 5.34 -5.33
C ARG A 117 9.58 3.83 -5.50
N HIS A 118 9.44 3.09 -4.40
CA HIS A 118 9.58 1.63 -4.44
C HIS A 118 8.48 1.02 -5.32
N ILE A 119 8.88 0.35 -6.39
CA ILE A 119 7.96 -0.27 -7.35
C ILE A 119 7.32 -1.50 -6.72
N VAL A 120 5.98 -1.49 -6.66
CA VAL A 120 5.15 -2.56 -6.13
C VAL A 120 4.75 -3.54 -7.22
N LEU A 121 4.18 -3.03 -8.30
CA LEU A 121 3.62 -3.80 -9.41
C LEU A 121 3.46 -2.91 -10.65
N GLN A 122 3.60 -3.50 -11.82
CA GLN A 122 3.23 -2.87 -13.09
C GLN A 122 1.82 -3.33 -13.50
N LEU A 123 0.96 -2.37 -13.83
CA LEU A 123 -0.38 -2.56 -14.35
C LEU A 123 -0.38 -2.30 -15.85
N THR A 124 -1.03 -3.18 -16.61
CA THR A 124 -1.19 -3.09 -18.07
C THR A 124 -2.64 -2.81 -18.43
N ALA A 125 -2.89 -2.40 -19.67
CA ALA A 125 -4.23 -2.29 -20.22
C ALA A 125 -5.12 -3.49 -19.86
N GLY A 126 -6.36 -3.20 -19.50
CA GLY A 126 -7.36 -4.12 -18.98
C GLY A 126 -7.28 -4.38 -17.48
N ALA A 127 -6.27 -3.88 -16.77
CA ALA A 127 -6.16 -4.02 -15.32
C ALA A 127 -7.18 -3.16 -14.57
N ILE A 128 -7.72 -3.72 -13.50
CA ILE A 128 -8.51 -3.02 -12.49
C ILE A 128 -7.66 -2.80 -11.24
N PHE A 129 -7.83 -1.69 -10.53
CA PHE A 129 -7.17 -1.47 -9.26
C PHE A 129 -8.09 -0.74 -8.27
N PRO A 130 -8.19 -1.21 -7.01
CA PRO A 130 -8.94 -0.52 -5.95
C PRO A 130 -8.18 0.73 -5.47
N GLU A 131 -8.76 1.91 -5.66
CA GLU A 131 -8.08 3.17 -5.27
C GLU A 131 -7.93 3.30 -3.76
N GLY A 132 -8.95 2.94 -3.00
CA GLY A 132 -8.90 2.99 -1.53
C GLY A 132 -7.78 2.14 -0.93
N LEU A 133 -7.50 0.98 -1.54
CA LEU A 133 -6.37 0.15 -1.12
C LEU A 133 -5.04 0.85 -1.39
N LEU A 134 -4.86 1.45 -2.57
CA LEU A 134 -3.64 2.19 -2.88
C LEU A 134 -3.46 3.39 -1.95
N ALA A 135 -4.52 4.16 -1.72
CA ALA A 135 -4.53 5.30 -0.80
C ALA A 135 -4.16 4.89 0.64
N THR A 136 -4.65 3.74 1.11
CA THR A 136 -4.36 3.22 2.46
C THR A 136 -2.86 2.98 2.69
N TYR A 137 -2.14 2.53 1.67
CA TYR A 137 -0.69 2.30 1.74
C TYR A 137 0.13 3.51 1.26
N GLY A 138 -0.51 4.65 0.96
CA GLY A 138 0.16 5.81 0.37
C GLY A 138 0.81 5.50 -0.99
N ALA A 139 0.27 4.53 -1.73
CA ALA A 139 0.76 4.16 -3.05
C ALA A 139 0.21 5.11 -4.11
N VAL A 140 0.99 5.36 -5.16
CA VAL A 140 0.63 6.22 -6.29
C VAL A 140 0.82 5.45 -7.59
N CYS A 141 0.03 5.79 -8.61
CA CYS A 141 0.08 5.14 -9.91
C CYS A 141 0.76 6.07 -10.92
N ARG A 142 2.00 5.77 -11.31
CA ARG A 142 2.76 6.59 -12.28
C ARG A 142 2.69 6.00 -13.68
N ALA A 143 2.33 6.81 -14.67
CA ALA A 143 2.27 6.40 -16.06
C ALA A 143 3.68 6.17 -16.65
N GLU A 144 3.93 4.97 -17.18
CA GLU A 144 5.18 4.64 -17.90
C GLU A 144 5.06 5.01 -19.39
N THR A 145 3.85 4.96 -19.92
CA THR A 145 3.49 5.41 -21.27
C THR A 145 2.30 6.35 -21.17
N ASN A 146 1.90 7.00 -22.27
CA ASN A 146 0.61 7.68 -22.31
C ASN A 146 -0.51 6.65 -22.04
N CYS A 147 -1.38 6.95 -21.07
CA CYS A 147 -2.39 6.03 -20.59
C CYS A 147 -3.79 6.62 -20.70
N GLU A 148 -4.75 5.80 -21.11
CA GLU A 148 -6.18 6.07 -21.02
C GLU A 148 -6.71 5.26 -19.84
N ALA A 149 -7.14 5.93 -18.77
CA ALA A 149 -7.65 5.28 -17.57
C ALA A 149 -8.99 5.89 -17.15
N TYR A 150 -9.74 5.12 -16.37
CA TYR A 150 -11.09 5.49 -15.95
C TYR A 150 -11.29 5.23 -14.47
N ARG A 151 -11.88 6.21 -13.80
CA ARG A 151 -12.30 6.13 -12.40
C ARG A 151 -13.79 5.85 -12.34
N VAL A 152 -14.18 4.85 -11.56
CA VAL A 152 -15.58 4.44 -11.41
C VAL A 152 -15.92 4.36 -9.93
N ARG A 153 -17.07 4.93 -9.56
CA ARG A 153 -17.65 4.80 -8.21
C ARG A 153 -18.28 3.42 -8.07
N TRP A 154 -18.00 2.75 -6.96
CA TRP A 154 -18.61 1.46 -6.67
C TRP A 154 -20.14 1.53 -6.62
N HIS A 155 -20.68 2.60 -6.02
CA HIS A 155 -22.13 2.82 -5.97
C HIS A 155 -22.77 2.83 -7.38
N ASP A 156 -22.19 3.61 -8.29
CA ASP A 156 -22.71 3.74 -9.65
C ASP A 156 -22.61 2.42 -10.43
N PHE A 157 -21.53 1.68 -10.21
CA PHE A 157 -21.35 0.34 -10.75
C PHE A 157 -22.45 -0.63 -10.25
N TYR A 158 -22.68 -0.70 -8.94
CA TYR A 158 -23.69 -1.59 -8.37
C TYR A 158 -25.12 -1.17 -8.76
N MET A 159 -25.39 0.13 -8.87
CA MET A 159 -26.68 0.62 -9.37
C MET A 159 -26.91 0.20 -10.82
N ALA A 160 -25.91 0.35 -11.69
CA ALA A 160 -26.03 -0.09 -13.08
C ALA A 160 -26.25 -1.62 -13.19
N VAL A 161 -25.57 -2.42 -12.37
CA VAL A 161 -25.72 -3.89 -12.37
C VAL A 161 -27.07 -4.33 -11.78
N GLY A 162 -27.49 -3.69 -10.69
CA GLY A 162 -28.70 -4.01 -9.92
C GLY A 162 -30.02 -3.74 -10.65
N LEU A 163 -29.99 -2.97 -11.75
CA LEU A 163 -31.15 -2.74 -12.62
C LEU A 163 -31.60 -3.99 -13.41
N SER A 164 -30.92 -5.14 -13.29
CA SER A 164 -31.21 -6.35 -14.07
C SER A 164 -31.12 -7.65 -13.26
N ILE A 165 -31.70 -8.72 -13.81
CA ILE A 165 -31.68 -10.07 -13.20
C ILE A 165 -30.24 -10.62 -13.20
N PRO A 166 -29.66 -11.01 -12.05
CA PRO A 166 -28.26 -11.45 -11.91
C PRO A 166 -27.84 -12.64 -12.78
N ALA A 167 -28.78 -13.48 -13.20
CA ALA A 167 -28.53 -14.69 -13.98
C ALA A 167 -28.07 -14.42 -15.43
N ALA A 168 -28.20 -13.17 -15.93
CA ALA A 168 -27.87 -12.80 -17.31
C ALA A 168 -26.49 -12.13 -17.46
N ASN A 169 -25.63 -12.17 -16.43
CA ASN A 169 -24.48 -11.26 -16.32
C ASN A 169 -23.14 -11.99 -16.36
N ASP A 170 -22.85 -12.64 -17.48
CA ASP A 170 -21.60 -13.41 -17.67
C ASP A 170 -20.34 -12.57 -17.42
N TRP A 171 -20.34 -11.29 -17.82
CA TRP A 171 -19.21 -10.39 -17.63
C TRP A 171 -19.03 -9.95 -16.18
N PHE A 172 -20.12 -9.89 -15.39
CA PHE A 172 -20.06 -9.46 -13.99
C PHE A 172 -19.26 -10.45 -13.14
N TRP A 173 -19.46 -11.75 -13.34
CA TRP A 173 -18.68 -12.77 -12.64
C TRP A 173 -17.20 -12.71 -13.00
N LYS A 174 -16.88 -12.47 -14.28
CA LYS A 174 -15.49 -12.27 -14.72
C LYS A 174 -14.86 -11.03 -14.09
N PHE A 175 -15.62 -9.94 -14.01
CA PHE A 175 -15.22 -8.74 -13.30
C PHE A 175 -14.90 -9.05 -11.83
N ARG A 176 -15.78 -9.75 -11.11
CA ARG A 176 -15.56 -10.11 -9.69
C ARG A 176 -14.34 -11.01 -9.49
N VAL A 177 -14.10 -11.96 -10.39
CA VAL A 177 -12.90 -12.81 -10.35
C VAL A 177 -11.64 -11.97 -10.55
N GLN A 178 -11.65 -11.07 -11.53
CA GLN A 178 -10.49 -10.21 -11.83
C GLN A 178 -10.22 -9.18 -10.72
N GLU A 179 -11.26 -8.56 -10.18
CA GLU A 179 -11.20 -7.65 -9.03
C GLU A 179 -10.60 -8.38 -7.83
N LYS A 180 -11.19 -9.49 -7.40
CA LYS A 180 -10.68 -10.28 -6.27
C LYS A 180 -9.22 -10.69 -6.47
N GLY A 181 -8.88 -11.22 -7.64
CA GLY A 181 -7.51 -11.61 -7.95
C GLY A 181 -6.53 -10.43 -7.91
N THR A 182 -6.95 -9.25 -8.36
CA THR A 182 -6.11 -8.06 -8.35
C THR A 182 -5.95 -7.49 -6.94
N VAL A 183 -7.03 -7.44 -6.14
CA VAL A 183 -7.00 -7.05 -4.73
C VAL A 183 -6.03 -7.94 -3.96
N GLU A 184 -6.17 -9.27 -4.05
CA GLU A 184 -5.29 -10.21 -3.34
C GLU A 184 -3.82 -10.04 -3.74
N ARG A 185 -3.55 -9.86 -5.05
CA ARG A 185 -2.20 -9.65 -5.57
C ARG A 185 -1.61 -8.33 -5.08
N LEU A 186 -2.37 -7.24 -5.14
CA LEU A 186 -1.94 -5.92 -4.70
C LEU A 186 -1.70 -5.92 -3.19
N THR A 187 -2.62 -6.41 -2.38
CA THR A 187 -2.46 -6.46 -0.91
C THR A 187 -1.17 -7.18 -0.52
N ARG A 188 -0.88 -8.36 -1.10
CA ARG A 188 0.36 -9.10 -0.80
C ARG A 188 1.61 -8.31 -1.18
N ARG A 189 1.60 -7.63 -2.33
CA ARG A 189 2.75 -6.85 -2.81
C ARG A 189 2.95 -5.58 -1.98
N LEU A 190 1.87 -4.87 -1.68
CA LEU A 190 1.88 -3.67 -0.85
C LEU A 190 2.39 -3.98 0.55
N GLN A 191 1.89 -5.05 1.19
CA GLN A 191 2.37 -5.51 2.50
C GLN A 191 3.85 -5.88 2.49
N SER A 192 4.32 -6.54 1.41
CA SER A 192 5.73 -6.88 1.27
C SER A 192 6.62 -5.64 1.16
N VAL A 193 6.20 -4.62 0.40
CA VAL A 193 6.96 -3.38 0.26
C VAL A 193 6.89 -2.56 1.55
N GLN A 194 5.74 -2.51 2.21
CA GLN A 194 5.58 -1.86 3.51
C GLN A 194 6.54 -2.46 4.55
N GLY A 195 6.64 -3.79 4.62
CA GLY A 195 7.59 -4.45 5.52
C GLY A 195 9.06 -4.11 5.21
N LEU A 196 9.41 -3.90 3.95
CA LEU A 196 10.76 -3.44 3.58
C LEU A 196 11.00 -1.98 4.01
N LEU A 197 9.99 -1.12 3.86
CA LEU A 197 10.05 0.26 4.33
C LEU A 197 10.18 0.33 5.85
N ASP A 198 9.42 -0.48 6.58
CA ASP A 198 9.46 -0.54 8.04
C ASP A 198 10.82 -1.04 8.55
N VAL A 199 11.48 -1.97 7.84
CA VAL A 199 12.85 -2.43 8.16
C VAL A 199 13.91 -1.36 7.83
N SER A 200 13.61 -0.49 6.87
CA SER A 200 14.52 0.59 6.48
C SER A 200 14.50 1.77 7.46
N LEU A 201 13.50 1.81 8.36
CA LEU A 201 13.46 2.77 9.45
C LEU A 201 14.54 2.41 10.50
N PRO A 202 15.41 3.35 10.88
CA PRO A 202 16.42 3.12 11.91
C PRO A 202 15.75 2.69 13.22
N HIS A 203 16.07 1.51 13.73
CA HIS A 203 15.62 1.13 15.06
C HIS A 203 16.36 1.99 16.10
N ALA A 204 15.65 2.46 17.13
CA ALA A 204 16.25 3.15 18.28
C ALA A 204 17.53 2.47 18.85
N LYS A 205 17.67 1.14 18.73
CA LYS A 205 18.85 0.38 19.19
C LYS A 205 19.85 0.04 18.10
N ASP A 206 19.67 0.50 16.86
CA ASP A 206 20.59 0.17 15.76
C ASP A 206 22.02 0.62 16.04
N VAL A 207 22.20 1.74 16.75
CA VAL A 207 23.52 2.23 17.16
C VAL A 207 24.20 1.23 18.10
N GLU A 208 23.48 0.71 19.10
CA GLU A 208 23.98 -0.28 20.05
C GLU A 208 24.26 -1.63 19.36
N ILE A 209 23.37 -2.06 18.46
CA ILE A 209 23.50 -3.32 17.71
C ILE A 209 24.72 -3.26 16.78
N LYS A 210 24.92 -2.14 16.07
CA LYS A 210 26.10 -1.92 15.22
C LYS A 210 27.38 -1.92 16.05
N ALA A 211 27.38 -1.21 17.18
CA ALA A 211 28.52 -1.18 18.10
C ALA A 211 28.87 -2.59 18.64
N TRP A 212 27.87 -3.37 19.06
CA TRP A 212 28.06 -4.75 19.50
C TRP A 212 28.59 -5.65 18.38
N LYS A 213 28.04 -5.53 17.17
CA LYS A 213 28.46 -6.31 16.00
C LYS A 213 29.93 -6.05 15.66
N ASP A 214 30.33 -4.78 15.66
CA ASP A 214 31.71 -4.36 15.40
C ASP A 214 32.66 -4.88 16.48
N GLN A 215 32.27 -4.77 17.74
CA GLN A 215 33.08 -5.26 18.86
C GLN A 215 33.23 -6.79 18.82
N ARG A 216 32.16 -7.51 18.49
CA ARG A 216 32.18 -8.97 18.30
C ARG A 216 33.05 -9.36 17.10
N GLY A 217 32.95 -8.65 15.98
CA GLY A 217 33.77 -8.88 14.78
C GLY A 217 35.27 -8.69 15.06
N ARG A 218 35.62 -7.65 15.83
CA ARG A 218 37.00 -7.43 16.30
C ARG A 218 37.49 -8.57 17.20
N ARG A 219 36.68 -9.00 18.17
CA ARG A 219 37.01 -10.14 19.05
C ARG A 219 37.19 -11.45 18.28
N MET A 220 36.33 -11.75 17.31
CA MET A 220 36.47 -12.95 16.47
C MET A 220 37.71 -12.89 15.57
N SER A 221 38.02 -11.73 15.01
CA SER A 221 39.24 -11.53 14.20
C SER A 221 40.50 -11.69 15.04
N GLN A 222 40.51 -11.17 16.27
CA GLN A 222 41.60 -11.36 17.23
C GLN A 222 41.76 -12.83 17.63
N ALA A 223 40.66 -13.54 17.90
CA ALA A 223 40.67 -14.96 18.22
C ALA A 223 41.27 -15.81 17.08
N LYS A 224 40.87 -15.54 15.82
CA LYS A 224 41.45 -16.18 14.64
C LYS A 224 42.94 -15.89 14.47
N ARG A 225 43.38 -14.65 14.74
CA ARG A 225 44.80 -14.28 14.71
C ARG A 225 45.59 -14.95 15.82
N SER A 226 45.03 -15.08 17.02
CA SER A 226 45.65 -15.84 18.10
C SER A 226 45.68 -17.34 17.79
N GLU A 227 44.65 -17.94 17.17
CA GLU A 227 44.72 -19.34 16.72
C GLU A 227 45.83 -19.56 15.70
N SER A 228 46.03 -18.64 14.75
CA SER A 228 47.16 -18.71 13.82
C SER A 228 48.53 -18.52 14.48
N HIS A 229 48.61 -17.77 15.59
CA HIS A 229 49.84 -17.61 16.38
C HIS A 229 50.11 -18.82 17.30
N VAL A 230 49.06 -19.45 17.84
CA VAL A 230 49.15 -20.67 18.67
C VAL A 230 49.56 -21.89 17.83
N LEU A 231 49.35 -21.87 16.52
CA LEU A 231 49.90 -22.89 15.60
C LEU A 231 51.41 -22.74 15.34
N PHE A 232 52.03 -21.60 15.68
CA PHE A 232 53.48 -21.38 15.52
C PHE A 232 54.26 -21.46 16.84
N GLU A 233 53.61 -21.27 17.99
CA GLU A 233 54.16 -21.59 19.32
C GLU A 233 53.41 -22.79 19.91
N ALA A 234 53.76 -24.00 19.46
CA ALA A 234 53.40 -25.23 20.14
C ALA A 234 54.20 -25.35 21.46
N LEU A 235 53.88 -24.50 22.45
CA LEU A 235 54.21 -24.81 23.84
C LEU A 235 53.40 -26.06 24.22
N PRO A 236 54.02 -27.06 24.88
CA PRO A 236 53.31 -28.26 25.30
C PRO A 236 52.13 -27.81 26.17
N ARG A 237 50.91 -28.17 25.76
CA ARG A 237 49.69 -27.92 26.53
C ARG A 237 49.90 -28.50 27.93
N ALA A 238 50.22 -27.65 28.89
CA ALA A 238 50.18 -28.03 30.28
C ALA A 238 48.74 -28.52 30.55
N PRO A 239 48.54 -29.73 31.09
CA PRO A 239 47.22 -30.20 31.44
C PRO A 239 46.58 -29.16 32.35
N LEU A 240 45.34 -28.78 32.04
CA LEU A 240 44.55 -27.88 32.87
C LEU A 240 44.63 -28.40 34.32
N PRO A 241 44.93 -27.55 35.31
CA PRO A 241 44.99 -27.99 36.69
C PRO A 241 43.61 -28.55 37.03
N LEU A 242 43.57 -29.87 37.24
CA LEU A 242 42.41 -30.54 37.82
C LEU A 242 42.14 -29.82 39.14
N LEU A 243 41.01 -29.11 39.21
CA LEU A 243 40.52 -28.53 40.44
C LEU A 243 40.46 -29.65 41.47
N ASP A 244 41.35 -29.57 42.44
CA ASP A 244 41.45 -30.49 43.56
C ASP A 244 40.04 -30.57 44.21
N PRO A 245 39.43 -31.75 44.40
CA PRO A 245 38.08 -31.85 44.96
C PRO A 245 37.94 -31.22 46.36
N ALA A 246 39.05 -30.94 47.04
CA ALA A 246 39.09 -30.15 48.27
C ALA A 246 38.76 -28.65 48.06
N ALA A 247 39.03 -28.09 46.88
CA ALA A 247 38.73 -26.69 46.53
C ALA A 247 37.24 -26.42 46.29
N LYS A 248 36.39 -27.47 46.22
CA LYS A 248 34.93 -27.29 46.18
C LYS A 248 34.33 -26.90 47.53
N LYS A 249 34.97 -27.25 48.65
CA LYS A 249 34.50 -26.85 50.00
C LYS A 249 34.72 -25.36 50.26
N SER A 250 35.80 -24.77 49.74
CA SER A 250 36.09 -23.35 49.94
C SER A 250 35.16 -22.43 49.14
N LEU A 251 34.65 -22.86 47.98
CA LEU A 251 33.66 -22.09 47.20
C LEU A 251 32.27 -22.04 47.85
N SER A 252 31.85 -23.11 48.54
CA SER A 252 30.62 -23.10 49.34
C SER A 252 30.75 -22.26 50.62
N GLU A 253 31.92 -22.24 51.26
CA GLU A 253 32.20 -21.38 52.42
C GLU A 253 32.42 -19.91 52.04
N LEU A 254 32.91 -19.62 50.84
CA LEU A 254 33.02 -18.24 50.33
C LEU A 254 31.64 -17.67 49.98
N LYS A 255 30.74 -18.50 49.43
CA LYS A 255 29.35 -18.11 49.16
C LYS A 255 28.55 -17.81 50.44
N SER A 256 28.83 -18.48 51.55
CA SER A 256 28.18 -18.19 52.84
C SER A 256 28.75 -16.96 53.56
N ARG A 257 29.82 -16.35 53.04
CA ARG A 257 30.50 -15.17 53.62
C ARG A 257 30.43 -13.92 52.73
N MET A 258 29.89 -14.01 51.51
CA MET A 258 29.63 -12.84 50.68
C MET A 258 28.32 -12.18 51.13
N PRO A 259 28.29 -10.85 51.33
CA PRO A 259 27.03 -10.12 51.47
C PRO A 259 26.17 -10.31 50.21
N ASP A 260 24.87 -10.52 50.40
CA ASP A 260 23.87 -10.71 49.33
C ASP A 260 23.78 -9.48 48.42
N TRP A 261 24.69 -9.37 47.44
CA TRP A 261 24.59 -8.38 46.36
C TRP A 261 23.50 -8.75 45.35
N GLU A 262 22.96 -9.97 45.42
CA GLU A 262 21.81 -10.44 44.62
C GLU A 262 20.49 -9.74 44.99
N ALA A 263 20.43 -8.99 46.11
CA ALA A 263 19.27 -8.16 46.45
C ALA A 263 19.26 -6.78 45.76
N GLN A 264 20.34 -6.38 45.05
CA GLN A 264 20.46 -5.03 44.47
C GLN A 264 20.60 -4.96 42.95
N THR A 265 20.64 -6.09 42.24
CA THR A 265 20.60 -6.08 40.78
C THR A 265 19.49 -7.00 40.29
N GLY A 266 18.34 -6.40 39.98
CA GLY A 266 17.21 -7.06 39.31
C GLY A 266 17.56 -7.48 37.88
N LEU A 267 18.45 -8.45 37.74
CA LEU A 267 18.82 -9.08 36.48
C LEU A 267 18.14 -10.43 36.40
N LEU A 268 16.97 -10.41 35.76
CA LEU A 268 16.18 -11.57 35.36
C LEU A 268 17.08 -12.60 34.67
N ALA A 269 17.22 -13.75 35.33
CA ALA A 269 17.80 -14.95 34.75
C ALA A 269 16.96 -15.42 33.57
N TYR A 270 17.60 -15.51 32.40
CA TYR A 270 17.06 -16.17 31.22
C TYR A 270 17.08 -17.69 31.44
N SER A 271 15.91 -18.31 31.50
CA SER A 271 15.74 -19.74 31.20
C SER A 271 14.49 -19.90 30.35
N GLY A 272 14.55 -20.83 29.39
CA GLY A 272 13.71 -20.91 28.19
C GLY A 272 12.19 -20.75 28.38
N GLY A 273 11.59 -20.01 27.47
CA GLY A 273 10.19 -20.15 27.07
C GLY A 273 9.16 -19.36 27.89
N ARG A 274 8.48 -18.42 27.22
CA ARG A 274 7.40 -17.52 27.68
C ARG A 274 7.79 -16.38 28.61
N LEU A 275 7.86 -15.18 28.02
CA LEU A 275 7.66 -13.92 28.74
C LEU A 275 6.19 -13.84 29.20
N LEU A 276 5.95 -14.04 30.49
CA LEU A 276 4.72 -13.57 31.13
C LEU A 276 4.98 -12.14 31.62
N LEU A 277 4.37 -11.15 30.95
CA LEU A 277 4.29 -9.79 31.45
C LEU A 277 3.38 -9.76 32.70
N PRO A 278 3.79 -9.18 33.83
CA PRO A 278 2.87 -8.89 34.92
C PRO A 278 1.96 -7.72 34.53
N LYS A 279 0.65 -7.89 34.78
CA LYS A 279 -0.35 -6.84 34.73
C LYS A 279 0.04 -5.71 35.68
N LEU A 280 0.02 -4.49 35.18
CA LEU A 280 -0.01 -3.28 36.00
C LEU A 280 -1.45 -3.09 36.48
N ASP A 281 -1.69 -3.37 37.76
CA ASP A 281 -2.91 -2.94 38.44
C ASP A 281 -2.77 -1.46 38.82
N GLU A 282 -3.81 -0.72 38.46
CA GLU A 282 -4.05 0.69 38.75
C GLU A 282 -4.09 0.96 40.25
N LYS A 283 -3.39 2.03 40.68
CA LYS A 283 -3.87 2.98 41.68
C LYS A 283 -3.31 4.36 41.41
#